data_AF-A0A661LGE2-F1
#
_entry.id   AF-A0A661LGE2-F1
#
_cell.length_a   1.000
_cell.length_b   1.000
_cell.length_c   1.000
_cell.angle_alpha   90.00
_cell.angle_beta   90.00
_cell.angle_gamma   90.00
#
_symmetry.space_group_name_H-M   'P 1'
#
loop_
_entity.id
_entity.type
_entity.pdbx_description
1 polymer ?
#
loop_
_entity_poly.entity_id
_entity_poly.type
_entity_poly.pdbx_seq_one_letter_code
_entity_poly.pdbx_strand_id
1 'polypeptide(L)'
;MKAFADKLIEITERHAEEISEQYCKDIRTNNRTPSYHVIPEEDCLVKAVSFYKNLSRIYFSQRPNRDLYEYFTQYAEDTYNEGISCPEAIYALFMMKKHMWLYADSQALFITPMDHLQAIEALNKTIRIFDLGTFFIAQKYDALKKRDGFIY
;
A
#
# COMPACT_ATOMS: atom_id res chain seq x y z
N MET A 1 23.57 9.33 12.36
CA MET A 1 23.75 7.93 11.96
C MET A 1 22.49 7.54 11.21
N LYS A 2 22.54 7.38 9.86
CA LYS A 2 21.45 6.78 9.09
C LYS A 2 21.42 5.30 9.48
N ALA A 3 20.90 5.01 10.67
CA ALA A 3 20.71 3.64 11.14
C ALA A 3 19.90 2.91 10.07
N PHE A 4 20.45 1.78 9.63
CA PHE A 4 19.94 0.86 8.60
C PHE A 4 18.55 1.23 8.07
N ALA A 5 18.49 1.65 6.81
CA ALA A 5 17.24 1.61 6.08
C ALA A 5 16.65 0.21 6.29
N ASP A 6 15.38 0.16 6.68
CA ASP A 6 14.71 -1.09 6.95
C ASP A 6 14.76 -1.94 5.68
N LYS A 7 15.46 -3.08 5.74
CA LYS A 7 15.76 -3.93 4.58
C LYS A 7 14.50 -4.30 3.79
N LEU A 8 13.36 -4.43 4.49
CA LEU A 8 12.06 -4.68 3.88
C LEU A 8 11.67 -3.56 2.92
N ILE A 9 11.75 -2.31 3.35
CA ILE A 9 11.32 -1.16 2.56
C ILE A 9 12.29 -0.89 1.42
N GLU A 10 13.59 -1.08 1.66
CA GLU A 10 14.61 -0.92 0.61
C GLU A 10 14.43 -1.94 -0.53
N ILE A 11 14.22 -3.22 -0.21
CA ILE A 11 14.00 -4.23 -1.26
C ILE A 11 12.69 -3.95 -2.01
N THR A 12 11.66 -3.51 -1.28
CA THR A 12 10.35 -3.20 -1.86
C THR A 12 10.44 -2.05 -2.85
N GLU A 13 11.16 -0.99 -2.50
CA GLU A 13 11.37 0.14 -3.40
C GLU A 13 12.22 -0.25 -4.61
N ARG A 14 13.30 -1.01 -4.40
CA ARG A 14 14.21 -1.45 -5.47
C ARG A 14 13.53 -2.39 -6.48
N HIS A 15 12.64 -3.25 -6.01
CA HIS A 15 11.95 -4.24 -6.83
C HIS A 15 10.47 -3.90 -7.05
N ALA A 16 10.12 -2.61 -6.95
CA ALA A 16 8.74 -2.14 -7.04
C ALA A 16 8.05 -2.58 -8.34
N GLU A 17 8.76 -2.64 -9.47
CA GLU A 17 8.21 -3.09 -10.75
C GLU A 17 7.79 -4.56 -10.71
N GLU A 18 8.70 -5.46 -10.33
CA GLU A 18 8.44 -6.91 -10.24
C GLU A 18 7.29 -7.23 -9.25
N ILE A 19 7.28 -6.56 -8.09
CA ILE A 19 6.22 -6.72 -7.10
C ILE A 19 4.88 -6.23 -7.68
N SER A 20 4.90 -5.11 -8.40
CA SER A 20 3.70 -4.52 -9.01
C SER A 20 3.14 -5.36 -10.14
N GLU A 21 3.98 -6.00 -10.95
CA GLU A 21 3.52 -6.94 -11.99
C GLU A 21 2.72 -8.09 -11.40
N GLN A 22 3.22 -8.70 -10.31
CA GLN A 22 2.52 -9.79 -9.66
C GLN A 22 1.23 -9.31 -8.98
N TYR A 23 1.27 -8.13 -8.33
CA TYR A 23 0.09 -7.50 -7.76
C TYR A 23 -1.00 -7.24 -8.81
N CYS A 24 -0.62 -6.69 -9.97
CA CYS A 24 -1.56 -6.34 -11.04
C CYS A 24 -2.19 -7.57 -11.69
N LYS A 25 -1.45 -8.67 -11.84
CA LYS A 25 -1.99 -9.96 -12.27
C LYS A 25 -3.07 -10.43 -11.29
N ASP A 26 -2.76 -10.43 -9.99
CA ASP A 26 -3.66 -10.99 -8.98
C ASP A 26 -4.93 -10.12 -8.80
N ILE A 27 -4.80 -8.79 -8.72
CA ILE A 27 -5.93 -7.90 -8.42
C ILE A 27 -6.95 -7.83 -9.57
N ARG A 28 -6.48 -7.90 -10.82
CA ARG A 28 -7.34 -7.85 -12.02
C ARG A 28 -8.12 -9.13 -12.25
N THR A 29 -7.85 -10.20 -11.51
CA THR A 29 -8.61 -11.46 -11.58
C THR A 29 -9.30 -11.82 -10.26
N ASN A 30 -9.15 -11.01 -9.22
CA ASN A 30 -9.69 -11.34 -7.90
C ASN A 30 -11.18 -10.97 -7.80
N ASN A 31 -11.99 -11.93 -7.34
CA ASN A 31 -13.44 -11.76 -7.19
C ASN A 31 -13.84 -10.67 -6.19
N ARG A 32 -12.92 -10.24 -5.31
CA ARG A 32 -13.15 -9.14 -4.35
C ARG A 32 -12.81 -7.77 -4.91
N THR A 33 -12.27 -7.68 -6.13
CA THR A 33 -11.89 -6.42 -6.79
C THR A 33 -12.40 -6.35 -8.23
N PRO A 34 -13.71 -6.55 -8.48
CA PRO A 34 -14.28 -6.52 -9.83
C PRO A 34 -14.04 -5.20 -10.57
N SER A 35 -14.01 -4.06 -9.86
CA SER A 35 -13.75 -2.75 -10.47
C SER A 35 -12.35 -2.65 -11.08
N TYR A 36 -11.40 -3.47 -10.62
CA TYR A 36 -10.03 -3.49 -11.15
C TYR A 36 -9.90 -4.30 -12.45
N HIS A 37 -10.87 -5.16 -12.80
CA HIS A 37 -10.77 -6.05 -13.97
C HIS A 37 -10.75 -5.27 -15.30
N VAL A 38 -11.39 -4.10 -15.32
CA VAL A 38 -11.48 -3.20 -16.47
C VAL A 38 -10.35 -2.18 -16.54
N ILE A 39 -9.50 -2.10 -15.51
CA ILE A 39 -8.35 -1.19 -15.49
C ILE A 39 -7.26 -1.75 -16.41
N PRO A 40 -6.70 -0.95 -17.34
CA PRO A 40 -5.57 -1.35 -18.15
C PRO A 40 -4.38 -1.81 -17.30
N GLU A 41 -3.67 -2.83 -17.76
CA GLU A 41 -2.54 -3.39 -17.00
C GLU A 41 -1.44 -2.36 -16.76
N GLU A 42 -1.14 -1.54 -17.76
CA GLU A 42 -0.15 -0.46 -17.68
C GLU A 42 -0.53 0.58 -16.61
N ASP A 43 -1.79 1.00 -16.55
CA ASP A 43 -2.29 1.93 -15.53
C ASP A 43 -2.20 1.33 -14.12
N CYS A 44 -2.53 0.04 -13.99
CA CYS A 44 -2.37 -0.68 -12.74
C CYS A 44 -0.88 -0.69 -12.30
N LEU A 45 0.02 -1.01 -13.23
CA LEU A 45 1.45 -1.12 -12.96
C LEU A 45 2.01 0.23 -12.51
N VAL A 46 1.70 1.32 -13.22
CA VAL A 46 2.13 2.68 -12.86
C VAL A 46 1.65 3.06 -11.46
N LYS A 47 0.39 2.78 -11.13
CA LYS A 47 -0.18 3.06 -9.80
C LYS A 47 0.50 2.25 -8.70
N ALA A 48 0.71 0.96 -8.91
CA ALA A 48 1.34 0.07 -7.93
C ALA A 48 2.82 0.41 -7.71
N VAL A 49 3.57 0.71 -8.77
CA VAL A 49 4.98 1.15 -8.65
C VAL A 49 5.07 2.48 -7.90
N SER A 50 4.18 3.43 -8.23
CA SER A 50 4.09 4.70 -7.51
C SER A 50 3.77 4.48 -6.03
N PHE A 51 2.91 3.51 -5.71
CA PHE A 51 2.58 3.17 -4.34
C PHE A 51 3.81 2.73 -3.54
N TYR A 52 4.60 1.78 -4.06
CA TYR A 52 5.77 1.27 -3.34
C TYR A 52 6.87 2.33 -3.15
N LYS A 53 7.05 3.23 -4.13
CA LYS A 53 7.96 4.38 -4.01
C LYS A 53 7.49 5.36 -2.92
N ASN A 54 6.19 5.67 -2.88
CA ASN A 54 5.63 6.54 -1.84
C ASN A 54 5.63 5.90 -0.45
N LEU A 55 5.45 4.58 -0.37
CA LEU A 55 5.54 3.84 0.88
C LEU A 55 6.93 4.03 1.52
N SER A 56 8.01 3.94 0.74
CA SER A 56 9.37 4.21 1.23
C SER A 56 9.51 5.64 1.77
N ARG A 57 8.98 6.63 1.04
CA ARG A 57 8.98 8.04 1.48
C ARG A 57 8.23 8.23 2.81
N ILE A 58 7.04 7.65 2.96
CA ILE A 58 6.24 7.74 4.20
C ILE A 58 6.97 7.05 5.34
N TYR A 59 7.56 5.88 5.06
CA TYR A 59 8.31 5.11 6.03
C TYR A 59 9.48 5.92 6.61
N PHE A 60 10.25 6.61 5.78
CA PHE A 60 11.40 7.41 6.24
C PHE A 60 11.06 8.87 6.58
N SER A 61 9.77 9.23 6.61
CA SER A 61 9.34 10.61 6.86
C SER A 61 9.70 11.11 8.27
N GLN A 62 10.12 12.38 8.35
CA GLN A 62 10.30 13.12 9.61
C GLN A 62 8.98 13.63 10.18
N ARG A 63 7.88 13.55 9.41
CA ARG A 63 6.52 13.95 9.80
C ARG A 63 5.53 12.82 9.49
N PRO A 64 5.73 11.62 10.05
CA PRO A 64 5.06 10.40 9.60
C PRO A 64 3.54 10.48 9.67
N ASN A 65 2.96 11.10 10.71
CA ASN A 65 1.51 11.22 10.83
C ASN A 65 0.90 12.11 9.73
N ARG A 66 1.58 13.19 9.34
CA ARG A 66 1.11 14.13 8.33
C ARG A 66 1.20 13.51 6.93
N ASP A 67 2.38 13.00 6.59
CA ASP A 67 2.63 12.44 5.26
C ASP A 67 1.77 11.21 4.99
N LEU A 68 1.56 10.38 6.02
CA LEU A 68 0.65 9.23 5.96
C LEU A 68 -0.80 9.69 5.70
N TYR A 69 -1.27 10.70 6.44
CA TYR A 69 -2.62 11.25 6.24
C TYR A 69 -2.80 11.81 4.83
N GLU A 70 -1.89 12.68 4.39
CA GLU A 70 -1.96 13.30 3.05
C GLU A 70 -1.98 12.22 1.95
N TYR A 71 -1.08 11.23 2.04
CA TYR A 71 -1.01 10.18 1.03
C TYR A 71 -2.27 9.30 0.97
N PHE A 72 -2.73 8.77 2.11
CA PHE A 72 -3.86 7.84 2.10
C PHE A 72 -5.21 8.52 1.85
N THR A 73 -5.35 9.80 2.20
CA THR A 73 -6.53 10.57 1.80
C THR A 73 -6.54 10.88 0.31
N GLN A 74 -5.37 11.16 -0.29
CA GLN A 74 -5.26 11.31 -1.75
C GLN A 74 -5.57 10.00 -2.46
N TYR A 75 -4.97 8.88 -2.03
CA TYR A 75 -5.27 7.55 -2.58
C TYR A 75 -6.78 7.24 -2.56
N ALA A 76 -7.46 7.57 -1.45
CA ALA A 76 -8.90 7.39 -1.34
C ALA A 76 -9.72 8.29 -2.27
N GLU A 77 -9.26 9.53 -2.49
CA GLU A 77 -9.90 10.46 -3.42
C GLU A 77 -9.73 10.00 -4.87
N ASP A 78 -8.53 9.58 -5.25
CA ASP A 78 -8.23 9.07 -6.60
C ASP A 78 -9.07 7.83 -6.91
N THR A 79 -9.06 6.83 -6.01
CA THR A 79 -9.84 5.59 -6.19
C THR A 79 -11.34 5.84 -6.16
N TYR A 80 -11.84 6.77 -5.36
CA TYR A 80 -13.25 7.16 -5.38
C TYR A 80 -13.65 7.80 -6.72
N ASN A 81 -12.82 8.71 -7.25
CA ASN A 81 -13.06 9.37 -8.54
C ASN A 81 -13.00 8.39 -9.71
N GLU A 82 -12.28 7.28 -9.57
CA GLU A 82 -12.27 6.16 -10.51
C GLU A 82 -13.48 5.23 -10.40
N GLY A 83 -14.41 5.51 -9.47
CA GLY A 83 -15.60 4.69 -9.24
C GLY A 83 -15.33 3.40 -8.45
N ILE A 84 -14.13 3.25 -7.86
CA ILE A 84 -13.76 2.08 -7.06
C ILE A 84 -14.42 2.21 -5.68
N SER A 85 -15.11 1.15 -5.25
CA SER A 85 -15.76 1.13 -3.94
C SER A 85 -14.74 1.11 -2.78
N CYS A 86 -15.11 1.66 -1.62
CA CYS A 86 -14.25 1.66 -0.43
C CYS A 86 -13.73 0.25 -0.04
N PRO A 87 -14.56 -0.80 -0.01
CA PRO A 87 -14.08 -2.15 0.28
C PRO A 87 -13.03 -2.64 -0.72
N GLU A 88 -13.19 -2.34 -2.01
CA GLU A 88 -12.23 -2.72 -3.05
C GLU A 88 -10.92 -1.95 -2.92
N ALA A 89 -10.95 -0.64 -2.61
CA ALA A 89 -9.76 0.16 -2.38
C ALA A 89 -8.97 -0.34 -1.15
N ILE A 90 -9.66 -0.67 -0.05
CA ILE A 90 -9.01 -1.26 1.14
C ILE A 90 -8.44 -2.65 0.81
N TYR A 91 -9.17 -3.47 0.05
CA TYR A 91 -8.68 -4.79 -0.33
C TYR A 91 -7.48 -4.72 -1.28
N ALA A 92 -7.46 -3.74 -2.18
CA ALA A 92 -6.32 -3.44 -3.04
C ALA A 92 -5.08 -3.06 -2.21
N LEU A 93 -5.24 -2.20 -1.19
CA LEU A 93 -4.17 -1.86 -0.26
C LEU A 93 -3.66 -3.09 0.52
N PHE A 94 -4.57 -3.95 0.98
CA PHE A 94 -4.21 -5.22 1.63
C PHE A 94 -3.38 -6.11 0.70
N MET A 95 -3.76 -6.22 -0.58
CA MET A 95 -3.00 -6.99 -1.57
C MET A 95 -1.61 -6.38 -1.80
N MET A 96 -1.47 -5.06 -1.91
CA MET A 96 -0.16 -4.40 -2.02
C MET A 96 0.75 -4.75 -0.84
N LYS A 97 0.22 -4.72 0.39
CA LYS A 97 0.92 -5.16 1.61
C LYS A 97 1.33 -6.62 1.52
N LYS A 98 0.45 -7.50 1.06
CA LYS A 98 0.72 -8.94 0.92
C LYS A 98 1.87 -9.19 -0.07
N HIS A 99 1.86 -8.58 -1.25
CA HIS A 99 2.91 -8.77 -2.26
C HIS A 99 4.27 -8.26 -1.79
N MET A 100 4.30 -7.14 -1.05
CA MET A 100 5.51 -6.65 -0.38
C MET A 100 6.15 -7.71 0.52
N TRP A 101 5.35 -8.33 1.40
CA TRP A 101 5.84 -9.35 2.34
C TRP A 101 6.25 -10.65 1.65
N LEU A 102 5.44 -11.12 0.70
CA LEU A 102 5.76 -12.33 -0.07
C LEU A 102 7.07 -12.18 -0.85
N TYR A 103 7.30 -11.01 -1.43
CA TYR A 103 8.55 -10.74 -2.13
C TYR A 103 9.74 -10.79 -1.17
N ALA A 104 9.65 -10.09 -0.04
CA ALA A 104 10.72 -10.09 0.95
C ALA A 104 11.05 -11.50 1.48
N ASP A 105 10.01 -12.31 1.72
CA ASP A 105 10.16 -13.72 2.12
C ASP A 105 10.86 -14.55 1.04
N SER A 106 10.47 -14.39 -0.23
CA SER A 106 11.08 -15.10 -1.37
C SER A 106 12.57 -14.81 -1.56
N GLN A 107 13.03 -13.62 -1.14
CA GLN A 107 14.43 -13.21 -1.20
C GLN A 107 15.25 -13.70 0.01
N ALA A 108 14.65 -14.50 0.90
CA ALA A 108 15.25 -14.99 2.13
C ALA A 108 15.92 -13.87 2.94
N LEU A 109 15.22 -12.73 3.10
CA LEU A 109 15.76 -11.52 3.71
C LEU A 109 16.08 -11.65 5.21
N PHE A 110 15.44 -12.58 5.90
CA PHE A 110 15.48 -12.70 7.36
C PHE A 110 16.03 -14.06 7.81
N ILE A 111 17.33 -14.28 7.61
CA ILE A 111 17.99 -15.57 7.92
C ILE A 111 18.70 -15.52 9.28
N THR A 112 19.26 -14.37 9.67
CA THR A 112 20.04 -14.28 10.91
C THR A 112 19.18 -13.78 12.09
N PRO A 113 19.57 -14.08 13.34
CA PRO A 113 18.88 -13.53 14.53
C PRO A 113 18.81 -11.99 14.54
N MET A 114 19.82 -11.32 13.98
CA MET A 114 19.82 -9.86 13.84
C MET A 114 18.77 -9.39 12.83
N ASP A 115 18.61 -10.12 11.72
CA ASP A 115 17.59 -9.81 10.73
C ASP A 115 16.18 -9.97 11.30
N HIS A 116 15.96 -10.95 12.19
CA HIS A 116 14.66 -11.12 12.85
C HIS A 116 14.30 -9.96 13.77
N LEU A 117 15.26 -9.40 14.52
CA LEU A 117 15.01 -8.22 15.35
C LEU A 117 14.66 -7.00 14.48
N GLN A 118 15.39 -6.79 13.40
CA GLN A 118 15.10 -5.74 12.41
C GLN A 118 13.73 -5.96 11.74
N ALA A 119 13.37 -7.20 11.43
CA ALA A 119 12.07 -7.56 10.87
C ALA A 119 10.91 -7.19 11.80
N ILE A 120 11.09 -7.33 13.11
CA ILE A 120 10.06 -6.95 14.10
C ILE A 120 9.85 -5.43 14.11
N GLU A 121 10.93 -4.64 14.04
CA GLU A 121 10.83 -3.18 13.96
C GLU A 121 10.12 -2.74 12.67
N ALA A 122 10.49 -3.36 11.54
CA ALA A 122 9.85 -3.20 10.23
C ALA A 122 8.36 -3.50 10.27
N LEU A 123 8.03 -4.64 10.89
CA LEU A 123 6.68 -5.14 11.00
C LEU A 123 5.82 -4.20 11.84
N ASN A 124 6.31 -3.76 13.00
CA ASN A 124 5.57 -2.82 13.85
C ASN A 124 5.29 -1.49 13.13
N LYS A 125 6.28 -0.96 12.41
CA LYS A 125 6.12 0.31 11.72
C LYS A 125 5.21 0.20 10.49
N THR A 126 5.35 -0.87 9.70
CA THR A 126 4.46 -1.12 8.56
C THR A 126 3.03 -1.41 9.01
N ILE A 127 2.81 -2.18 10.08
CA ILE A 127 1.47 -2.37 10.68
C ILE A 127 0.82 -1.02 10.95
N ARG A 128 1.51 -0.12 11.65
CA ARG A 128 0.99 1.22 11.93
C ARG A 128 0.66 2.01 10.65
N ILE A 129 1.51 1.93 9.63
CA ILE A 129 1.29 2.64 8.36
C ILE A 129 0.01 2.14 7.68
N PHE A 130 -0.13 0.83 7.52
CA PHE A 130 -1.26 0.22 6.82
C PHE A 130 -2.57 0.32 7.61
N ASP A 131 -2.53 0.19 8.93
CA ASP A 131 -3.74 0.26 9.78
C ASP A 131 -4.31 1.68 9.81
N LEU A 132 -3.45 2.70 10.03
CA LEU A 132 -3.88 4.10 9.95
C LEU A 132 -4.27 4.49 8.52
N GLY A 133 -3.54 3.99 7.52
CA GLY A 133 -3.88 4.23 6.12
C GLY A 133 -5.27 3.71 5.77
N THR A 134 -5.60 2.49 6.21
CA THR A 134 -6.94 1.89 6.04
C THR A 134 -8.01 2.73 6.73
N PHE A 135 -7.75 3.19 7.95
CA PHE A 135 -8.68 4.06 8.68
C PHE A 135 -8.92 5.40 7.95
N PHE A 136 -7.87 6.04 7.44
CA PHE A 136 -8.00 7.30 6.69
C PHE A 136 -8.70 7.13 5.35
N ILE A 137 -8.47 6.01 4.66
CA ILE A 137 -9.22 5.67 3.44
C ILE A 137 -10.71 5.60 3.76
N ALA A 138 -11.09 4.79 4.76
CA ALA A 138 -12.49 4.64 5.15
C ALA A 138 -13.14 5.98 5.53
N GLN A 139 -12.45 6.80 6.33
CA GLN A 139 -12.93 8.12 6.73
C GLN A 139 -13.11 9.07 5.54
N LYS A 140 -12.16 9.10 4.60
CA LYS A 140 -12.23 9.95 3.41
C LYS A 140 -13.36 9.52 2.49
N TYR A 141 -13.54 8.21 2.27
CA TYR A 141 -14.66 7.67 1.50
C TYR A 141 -16.02 8.05 2.12
N ASP A 142 -16.16 7.96 3.45
CA ASP A 142 -17.39 8.40 4.14
C ASP A 142 -17.65 9.90 3.95
N ALA A 143 -16.62 10.73 4.06
CA ALA A 143 -16.73 12.17 3.82
C ALA A 143 -17.12 12.51 2.37
N LEU A 144 -16.53 11.82 1.39
CA LEU A 144 -16.86 12.00 -0.04
C LEU A 144 -18.30 11.58 -0.35
N LYS A 145 -18.76 10.45 0.19
CA LYS A 145 -20.15 10.01 0.05
C LYS A 145 -21.14 11.03 0.61
N LYS A 146 -20.88 11.55 1.81
CA LYS A 146 -21.70 12.60 2.43
C LYS A 146 -21.73 13.88 1.60
N ARG A 147 -20.59 14.29 1.03
CA ARG A 147 -20.49 15.46 0.14
C ARG A 147 -21.36 15.28 -1.11
N ASP A 148 -21.35 14.07 -1.67
CA ASP A 148 -22.05 13.76 -2.92
C ASP A 148 -23.54 13.38 -2.68
N GLY A 149 -24.03 13.52 -1.44
CA GLY A 149 -25.43 13.29 -1.09
C GLY A 149 -25.81 11.82 -0.87
N PHE A 150 -24.84 10.91 -0.84
CA PHE A 150 -25.06 9.52 -0.46
C PHE A 150 -25.14 9.42 1.07
N ILE A 151 -26.36 9.37 1.60
CA ILE A 151 -26.65 9.12 3.01
C ILE A 151 -27.13 7.67 3.12
N TYR A 152 -26.42 6.85 3.90
CA TYR A 152 -26.92 5.54 4.31
C TYR A 152 -27.97 5.68 5.41
#